data_AF-A0A957BWF6-F1
#
_entry.id   AF-A0A957BWF6-F1
#
_cell.length_a   1.000
_cell.length_b   1.000
_cell.length_c   1.000
_cell.angle_alpha   90.00
_cell.angle_beta   90.00
_cell.angle_gamma   90.00
#
_symmetry.space_group_name_H-M   'P 1'
#
loop_
_entity.id
_entity.type
_entity.pdbx_description
1 polymer ?
#
loop_
_entity_poly.entity_id
_entity_poly.type
_entity_poly.pdbx_seq_one_letter_code
_entity_poly.pdbx_strand_id
1 'polypeptide(L)'
;YIEEGTAALDNVAAVVLMSDGAMLPALWDEVTDGEADRLQMMGKLICERGLLNYIDHVRTLEREDASLNRFPRFKIHDDATAIQVELGP
;
A
#
# COMPACT_ATOMS: atom_id res chain seq x y z
N TYR A 1 3.54 4.49 21.63
CA TYR A 1 3.14 5.87 21.28
C TYR A 1 1.98 5.74 20.31
N ILE A 2 0.91 6.50 20.48
CA ILE A 2 -0.23 6.51 19.54
C ILE A 2 -0.17 7.86 18.83
N GLU A 3 -0.09 7.82 17.51
CA GLU A 3 -0.20 9.01 16.67
C GLU A 3 -1.66 9.22 16.29
N GLU A 4 -2.07 10.48 16.26
CA GLU A 4 -3.43 10.88 15.89
C GLU A 4 -3.39 11.97 14.84
N GLY A 5 -4.43 12.00 14.00
CA GLY A 5 -4.57 12.98 12.93
C GLY A 5 -6.01 13.01 12.42
N THR A 6 -6.34 14.08 11.71
CA THR A 6 -7.66 14.26 11.08
C THR A 6 -7.48 14.71 9.63
N ALA A 7 -8.38 14.26 8.77
CA ALA A 7 -8.45 14.66 7.37
C ALA A 7 -9.91 14.88 6.98
N ALA A 8 -10.17 15.89 6.15
CA ALA A 8 -11.49 16.09 5.56
C ALA A 8 -11.76 15.00 4.51
N LEU A 9 -13.00 14.53 4.43
CA LEU A 9 -13.43 13.49 3.49
C LEU A 9 -14.15 14.07 2.27
N ASP A 10 -14.06 15.38 2.04
CA ASP A 10 -14.66 16.03 0.87
C ASP A 10 -14.07 15.44 -0.43
N ASN A 11 -14.95 14.95 -1.31
CA ASN A 11 -14.60 14.29 -2.57
C ASN A 11 -13.78 13.00 -2.42
N VAL A 12 -13.84 12.33 -1.26
CA VAL A 12 -13.23 11.02 -1.04
C VAL A 12 -14.26 9.92 -1.30
N ALA A 13 -13.99 9.03 -2.26
CA ALA A 13 -14.89 7.92 -2.59
C ALA A 13 -14.74 6.72 -1.63
N ALA A 14 -13.55 6.52 -1.06
CA ALA A 14 -13.29 5.45 -0.13
C ALA A 14 -12.06 5.76 0.73
N VAL A 15 -12.02 5.16 1.91
CA VAL A 15 -10.84 5.15 2.79
C VAL A 15 -10.29 3.74 2.85
N VAL A 16 -8.98 3.59 2.71
CA VAL A 16 -8.30 2.31 2.90
C VAL A 16 -7.41 2.39 4.14
N LEU A 17 -7.65 1.50 5.08
CA LEU A 17 -6.84 1.29 6.27
C LEU A 17 -6.04 0.02 6.08
N MET A 18 -4.71 0.05 6.28
CA MET A 18 -3.89 -1.13 6.05
C MET A 18 -2.66 -1.19 6.95
N SER A 19 -2.15 -2.40 7.19
CA SER A 19 -0.84 -2.62 7.79
C SER A 19 0.27 -2.45 6.75
N ASP A 20 1.50 -2.30 7.22
CA ASP A 20 2.71 -2.21 6.39
C ASP A 20 2.89 -3.41 5.44
N GLY A 21 2.51 -4.61 5.86
CA GLY A 21 2.51 -5.82 5.04
C GLY A 21 1.62 -5.78 3.80
N ALA A 22 0.68 -4.82 3.74
CA ALA A 22 -0.20 -4.55 2.60
C ALA A 22 0.27 -3.35 1.75
N MET A 23 1.33 -2.65 2.14
CA MET A 23 1.87 -1.52 1.37
C MET A 23 2.64 -2.03 0.15
N LEU A 24 2.59 -1.29 -0.96
CA LEU A 24 3.48 -1.55 -2.08
C LEU A 24 4.94 -1.31 -1.61
N PRO A 25 5.89 -2.23 -1.84
CA PRO A 25 7.24 -2.07 -1.33
C PRO A 25 7.98 -0.93 -2.04
N ALA A 26 8.68 -0.10 -1.26
CA ALA A 26 9.53 0.99 -1.76
C ALA A 26 10.76 0.44 -2.48
N LEU A 27 11.31 1.19 -3.45
CA LEU A 27 12.60 0.85 -4.07
C LEU A 27 13.77 1.44 -3.27
N TRP A 28 14.98 0.90 -3.46
CA TRP A 28 16.21 1.41 -2.84
C TRP A 28 16.52 2.87 -3.18
N ASP A 29 16.13 3.31 -4.38
CA ASP A 29 16.36 4.64 -4.92
C ASP A 29 15.11 5.54 -4.84
N GLU A 30 14.12 5.18 -4.02
CA GLU A 30 12.96 6.02 -3.76
C GLU A 30 13.41 7.34 -3.10
N VAL A 31 13.24 8.45 -3.84
CA VAL A 31 13.49 9.81 -3.35
C VAL A 31 12.32 10.31 -2.52
N THR A 32 12.48 11.43 -1.80
CA THR A 32 11.46 12.00 -0.90
C THR A 32 10.07 12.14 -1.52
N ASP A 33 9.96 12.48 -2.80
CA ASP A 33 8.67 12.60 -3.50
C ASP A 33 8.09 11.24 -3.96
N GLY A 34 8.89 10.18 -3.97
CA GLY A 34 8.52 8.85 -4.45
C GLY A 34 7.50 8.13 -3.56
N GLU A 35 7.40 8.50 -2.29
CA GLU A 35 6.38 7.95 -1.39
C GLU A 35 4.97 8.36 -1.84
N ALA A 36 4.78 9.64 -2.21
CA ALA A 36 3.48 10.13 -2.67
C ALA A 36 3.05 9.46 -3.97
N ASP A 37 3.99 9.29 -4.92
CA ASP A 37 3.76 8.57 -6.17
C ASP A 37 3.39 7.10 -5.92
N ARG A 38 4.06 6.46 -4.96
CA ARG A 38 3.78 5.08 -4.55
C ARG A 38 2.40 4.95 -3.93
N LEU A 39 2.00 5.87 -3.04
CA LEU A 39 0.65 5.91 -2.47
C LEU A 39 -0.42 6.14 -3.54
N GLN A 40 -0.16 7.02 -4.52
CA GLN A 40 -1.08 7.23 -5.65
C GLN A 40 -1.21 5.97 -6.51
N MET A 41 -0.09 5.28 -6.78
CA MET A 41 -0.09 4.01 -7.50
C MET A 41 -0.88 2.93 -6.76
N MET A 42 -0.72 2.83 -5.44
CA MET A 42 -1.51 1.92 -4.61
C MET A 42 -3.00 2.19 -4.75
N GLY A 43 -3.42 3.46 -4.62
CA GLY A 43 -4.83 3.86 -4.81
C GLY A 43 -5.37 3.46 -6.18
N LYS A 44 -4.60 3.72 -7.24
CA LYS A 44 -4.96 3.31 -8.60
C LYS A 44 -5.13 1.79 -8.73
N LEU A 45 -4.18 1.01 -8.24
CA LEU A 45 -4.22 -0.45 -8.30
C LEU A 45 -5.41 -1.02 -7.53
N ILE A 46 -5.73 -0.46 -6.36
CA ILE A 46 -6.88 -0.87 -5.55
C ILE A 46 -8.18 -0.55 -6.30
N CYS A 47 -8.31 0.65 -6.87
CA CYS A 47 -9.49 1.02 -7.66
C CYS A 47 -9.67 0.14 -8.89
N GLU A 48 -8.60 -0.20 -9.60
CA GLU A 48 -8.66 -0.98 -10.84
C GLU A 48 -8.90 -2.48 -10.60
N ARG A 49 -8.33 -3.04 -9.53
CA ARG A 49 -8.27 -4.49 -9.32
C ARG A 49 -9.11 -4.97 -8.15
N GLY A 50 -9.53 -4.07 -7.26
CA GLY A 50 -10.07 -4.40 -5.94
C GLY A 50 -8.97 -4.77 -4.94
N LEU A 51 -9.30 -4.67 -3.65
CA LEU A 51 -8.35 -4.81 -2.56
C LEU A 51 -7.66 -6.17 -2.52
N LEU A 52 -8.40 -7.27 -2.73
CA LEU A 52 -7.84 -8.63 -2.69
C LEU A 52 -6.77 -8.84 -3.77
N ASN A 53 -7.08 -8.48 -5.01
CA ASN A 53 -6.15 -8.63 -6.13
C ASN A 53 -4.96 -7.68 -6.01
N TYR A 54 -5.13 -6.53 -5.37
CA TYR A 54 -4.02 -5.65 -5.01
C TYR A 54 -3.08 -6.34 -4.02
N ILE A 55 -3.59 -6.97 -2.96
CA ILE A 55 -2.75 -7.72 -2.01
C ILE A 55 -2.03 -8.88 -2.71
N ASP A 56 -2.69 -9.63 -3.58
CA ASP A 56 -2.05 -10.69 -4.36
C ASP A 56 -0.95 -10.16 -5.29
N HIS A 57 -1.12 -8.95 -5.83
CA HIS A 57 -0.10 -8.27 -6.61
C HIS A 57 1.12 -7.92 -5.75
N VAL A 58 0.92 -7.36 -4.54
CA VAL A 58 2.00 -7.11 -3.59
C VAL A 58 2.74 -8.42 -3.29
N ARG A 59 2.02 -9.49 -2.93
CA ARG A 59 2.62 -10.81 -2.65
C ARG A 59 3.41 -11.38 -3.82
N THR A 60 2.98 -11.11 -5.04
CA THR A 60 3.71 -11.54 -6.24
C THR A 60 5.03 -10.79 -6.38
N LEU A 61 5.03 -9.47 -6.24
CA LEU A 61 6.26 -8.66 -6.24
C LEU A 61 7.25 -9.11 -5.15
N GLU A 62 6.73 -9.43 -3.98
CA GLU A 62 7.53 -9.91 -2.86
C GLU A 62 8.18 -11.26 -3.12
N ARG A 63 7.43 -12.22 -3.68
CA ARG A 63 7.97 -13.53 -4.06
C ARG A 63 8.99 -13.44 -5.19
N GLU A 64 8.78 -12.53 -6.13
CA GLU A 64 9.70 -12.25 -7.23
C GLU A 64 11.03 -11.64 -6.74
N ASP A 65 11.01 -10.94 -5.60
CA ASP A 65 12.21 -10.43 -4.91
C ASP A 65 12.55 -11.22 -3.64
N ALA A 66 12.51 -12.57 -3.72
CA ALA A 66 12.90 -13.42 -2.59
C ALA A 66 14.35 -13.20 -2.10
N SER A 67 15.20 -12.63 -2.95
CA SER A 67 16.57 -12.25 -2.63
C SER A 67 16.72 -10.93 -1.86
N LEU A 68 15.64 -10.15 -1.73
CA LEU A 68 15.61 -8.84 -1.05
C LEU A 68 16.57 -7.81 -1.65
N ASN A 69 16.81 -7.89 -2.95
CA ASN A 69 17.76 -7.02 -3.64
C ASN A 69 17.08 -5.80 -4.24
N ARG A 70 15.77 -5.87 -4.52
CA ARG A 70 15.04 -4.79 -5.18
C ARG A 70 14.37 -3.85 -4.18
N PHE A 71 13.82 -4.41 -3.12
CA PHE A 71 13.09 -3.65 -2.11
C PHE A 71 13.83 -3.73 -0.75
N PRO A 72 14.14 -2.59 -0.08
CA PRO A 72 14.90 -2.56 1.16
C PRO A 72 14.09 -3.10 2.33
N ARG A 73 14.15 -4.42 2.56
CA ARG A 73 13.34 -5.11 3.57
C ARG A 73 14.13 -6.23 4.25
N PHE A 74 13.75 -6.56 5.48
CA PHE A 74 14.40 -7.62 6.28
C PHE A 74 13.81 -9.02 6.06
N LYS A 75 12.59 -9.10 5.52
CA LYS A 75 11.85 -10.33 5.25
C LYS A 75 11.07 -10.21 3.95
N ILE A 76 10.71 -11.36 3.36
CA ILE A 76 10.02 -11.43 2.07
C ILE A 76 8.65 -10.75 2.15
N HIS A 77 7.88 -11.02 3.21
CA HIS A 77 6.58 -10.42 3.45
C HIS A 77 6.32 -10.21 4.95
N ASP A 78 5.47 -9.24 5.29
CA ASP A 78 4.85 -9.08 6.60
C ASP A 78 3.40 -9.57 6.59
N ASP A 79 2.77 -9.68 7.75
CA ASP A 79 1.34 -9.90 7.86
C ASP A 79 0.58 -8.71 7.24
N ALA A 80 -0.28 -9.01 6.26
CA ALA A 80 -1.09 -8.01 5.59
C ALA A 80 -2.51 -8.01 6.14
N THR A 81 -2.96 -6.85 6.57
CA THR A 81 -4.37 -6.56 6.83
C THR A 81 -4.73 -5.30 6.07
N ALA A 82 -5.85 -5.30 5.37
CA ALA A 82 -6.39 -4.11 4.74
C ALA A 82 -7.92 -4.10 4.81
N ILE A 83 -8.49 -2.93 5.02
CA ILE A 83 -9.93 -2.68 5.08
C ILE A 83 -10.22 -1.50 4.15
N GLN A 84 -11.16 -1.68 3.23
CA GLN A 84 -11.70 -0.62 2.41
C GLN A 84 -13.08 -0.24 2.94
N VAL A 85 -13.26 1.05 3.23
CA VAL A 85 -14.54 1.64 3.62
C VAL A 85 -15.00 2.52 2.48
N GLU A 86 -16.02 2.07 1.76
CA GLU A 86 -16.67 2.89 0.73
C GLU A 86 -17.47 3.99 1.41
N LEU A 87 -17.21 5.23 1.02
CA LEU A 87 -18.00 6.38 1.41
C LEU A 87 -19.04 6.52 0.32
N GLY A 88 -20.30 6.22 0.65
CA GLY A 88 -21.41 6.32 -0.29
C GLY A 88 -21.51 7.70 -0.94
N PRO A 89 -22.34 7.85 -1.99
CA PRO A 89 -22.59 9.15 -2.62
C PRO A 89 -23.16 10.18 -1.63
#